data_AF-A0A7J3M2X4-F1
#
_entry.id   AF-A0A7J3M2X4-F1
#
_cell.length_a   1.000
_cell.length_b   1.000
_cell.length_c   1.000
_cell.angle_alpha   90.00
_cell.angle_beta   90.00
_cell.angle_gamma   90.00
#
_symmetry.space_group_name_H-M   'P 1'
#
loop_
_entity.id
_entity.type
_entity.pdbx_description
1 polymer ?
#
loop_
_entity_poly.entity_id
_entity_poly.type
_entity_poly.pdbx_seq_one_letter_code
_entity_poly.pdbx_strand_id
1 'polypeptide(L)'
;MLEGKVFYRGEFIDAGIEIENGRIKRIGKLVKGKKVHGVILPAAIDVHVHFRDFDEKHKETIATGSLSALHGGVCLVVDQPNTKPRVECEEAYFRRMEIAEKNSYVDYSLNVALTNKNAERIKEIVEKIAEKYFLPGIGEVFLEHESDELRISYETLSKVAKTWKICVHAEDANLVRKGSPNFLYRPKEAEITAVKRCLEISSFHFCHLSTREAVELVEKSDSSFEVTPHHLLLSVEDYARLRDFVNVNPPLRERSDAEWLLKNFHRIKILASDHAPHSEEEKREGSAGFPGVETMYPIFVRLAKLGIIEFKDLVEKIATNPAKIFGFEGYGEIEVGNFANFAVFDLKKVKKIRARDLHSKCGWTPYEGFEAIFPEQVYIRGEEVLESQVKLGKTLSNFGSREEESG
;
A
#
# COMPACT_ATOMS: atom_id res chain seq x y z
N MET A 1 9.90 14.06 -22.08
CA MET A 1 8.80 15.02 -22.22
C MET A 1 7.53 14.29 -22.66
N LEU A 2 6.40 14.55 -22.00
CA LEU A 2 5.09 13.94 -22.31
C LEU A 2 4.08 15.04 -22.66
N GLU A 3 3.08 14.74 -23.47
CA GLU A 3 1.96 15.65 -23.77
C GLU A 3 0.65 14.87 -23.82
N GLY A 4 -0.39 15.35 -23.13
CA GLY A 4 -1.69 14.68 -23.08
C GLY A 4 -2.66 15.31 -22.09
N LYS A 5 -3.68 14.54 -21.70
CA LYS A 5 -4.66 14.95 -20.70
C LYS A 5 -4.15 14.63 -19.30
N VAL A 6 -3.60 15.62 -18.62
CA VAL A 6 -2.94 15.51 -17.32
C VAL A 6 -3.92 15.81 -16.19
N PHE A 7 -3.92 14.99 -15.14
CA PHE A 7 -4.59 15.32 -13.88
C PHE A 7 -3.71 16.24 -13.04
N TYR A 8 -4.06 17.51 -12.98
CA TYR A 8 -3.30 18.57 -12.35
C TYR A 8 -4.19 19.36 -11.39
N ARG A 9 -3.80 19.42 -10.11
CA ARG A 9 -4.50 20.19 -9.06
C ARG A 9 -6.00 19.91 -8.97
N GLY A 10 -6.39 18.64 -9.10
CA GLY A 10 -7.78 18.20 -8.96
C GLY A 10 -8.60 18.21 -10.26
N GLU A 11 -8.02 18.66 -11.37
CA GLU A 11 -8.73 18.77 -12.65
C GLU A 11 -7.93 18.13 -13.79
N PHE A 12 -8.62 17.76 -14.87
CA PHE A 12 -7.96 17.33 -16.09
C PHE A 12 -7.71 18.51 -17.03
N ILE A 13 -6.45 18.70 -17.44
CA ILE A 13 -6.03 19.74 -18.38
C ILE A 13 -5.26 19.12 -19.55
N ASP A 14 -5.32 19.74 -20.73
CA ASP A 14 -4.41 19.43 -21.82
C ASP A 14 -3.08 20.20 -21.62
N ALA A 15 -2.00 19.47 -21.35
CA ALA A 15 -0.71 20.05 -21.06
C ALA A 15 0.45 19.12 -21.47
N GLY A 16 1.61 19.73 -21.72
CA GLY A 16 2.89 19.02 -21.75
C GLY A 16 3.58 19.05 -20.39
N ILE A 17 4.38 18.02 -20.14
CA ILE A 17 5.24 17.85 -18.96
C ILE A 17 6.69 17.74 -19.44
N GLU A 18 7.48 18.74 -19.09
CA GLU A 18 8.93 18.77 -19.29
C GLU A 18 9.60 18.08 -18.11
N ILE A 19 10.51 17.16 -18.41
CA ILE A 19 11.18 16.32 -17.42
C ILE A 19 12.68 16.52 -17.58
N GLU A 20 13.38 16.76 -16.48
CA GLU A 20 14.83 16.93 -16.43
C GLU A 20 15.34 16.23 -15.18
N ASN A 21 16.39 15.41 -15.32
CA ASN A 21 17.01 14.65 -14.22
C ASN A 21 15.97 13.89 -13.36
N GLY A 22 15.02 13.24 -14.04
CA GLY A 22 13.95 12.47 -13.41
C GLY A 22 12.89 13.26 -12.64
N ARG A 23 12.94 14.59 -12.67
CA ARG A 23 11.99 15.49 -12.02
C ARG A 23 11.20 16.31 -13.03
N ILE A 24 10.02 16.74 -12.62
CA ILE A 24 9.13 17.60 -13.41
C ILE A 24 9.71 19.01 -13.37
N LYS A 25 10.18 19.50 -14.52
CA LYS A 25 10.75 20.85 -14.65
C LYS A 25 9.66 21.88 -14.90
N ARG A 26 8.74 21.60 -15.83
CA ARG A 26 7.68 22.53 -16.27
C ARG A 26 6.43 21.78 -16.68
N ILE A 27 5.27 22.38 -16.44
CA ILE A 27 3.96 21.91 -16.89
C ILE A 27 3.29 23.06 -17.65
N GLY A 28 2.77 22.81 -18.85
CA GLY A 28 2.00 23.84 -19.54
C GLY A 28 1.60 23.52 -20.98
N LYS A 29 0.68 24.31 -21.53
CA LYS A 29 0.11 24.15 -22.88
C LYS A 29 1.14 24.27 -24.02
N LEU A 30 2.20 25.05 -23.80
CA LEU A 30 3.27 25.28 -24.77
C LEU A 30 4.39 24.24 -24.66
N VAL A 31 4.41 23.43 -23.61
CA VAL A 31 5.36 22.32 -23.48
C VAL A 31 4.91 21.23 -24.45
N LYS A 32 5.83 20.78 -25.31
CA LYS A 32 5.59 19.71 -26.30
C LYS A 32 6.37 18.47 -25.93
N GLY A 33 5.82 17.30 -26.23
CA GLY A 33 6.42 16.02 -25.87
C GLY A 33 5.85 14.86 -26.66
N LYS A 34 6.23 13.64 -26.25
CA LYS A 34 5.60 12.41 -26.77
C LYS A 34 4.12 12.46 -26.40
N LYS A 35 3.25 12.44 -27.41
CA LYS A 35 1.81 12.38 -27.19
C LYS A 35 1.44 11.03 -26.59
N VAL A 36 0.70 11.06 -25.49
CA VAL A 36 0.18 9.84 -24.86
C VAL A 36 -1.31 9.71 -25.12
N HIS A 37 -1.77 8.47 -25.32
CA HIS A 37 -3.19 8.16 -25.50
C HIS A 37 -3.79 7.74 -24.15
N GLY A 38 -4.69 8.57 -23.62
CA GLY A 38 -5.33 8.32 -22.32
C GLY A 38 -5.25 9.54 -21.41
N VAL A 39 -5.42 9.30 -20.11
CA VAL A 39 -5.21 10.29 -19.06
C VAL A 39 -3.92 9.99 -18.31
N ILE A 40 -3.15 11.04 -18.00
CA ILE A 40 -1.94 10.95 -17.17
C ILE A 40 -2.35 11.25 -15.74
N LEU A 41 -2.18 10.28 -14.86
CA LEU A 41 -2.38 10.41 -13.41
C LEU A 41 -1.03 10.26 -12.69
N PRO A 42 -0.88 10.76 -11.45
CA PRO A 42 0.22 10.32 -10.59
C PRO A 42 0.24 8.80 -10.51
N ALA A 43 1.44 8.21 -10.55
CA ALA A 43 1.59 6.82 -10.16
C ALA A 43 1.30 6.67 -8.65
N ALA A 44 0.70 5.54 -8.28
CA ALA A 44 0.27 5.29 -6.91
C ALA A 44 1.46 5.00 -5.98
N ILE A 45 1.24 5.23 -4.69
CA ILE A 45 2.10 4.83 -3.58
C ILE A 45 1.28 3.85 -2.75
N ASP A 46 1.76 2.62 -2.62
CA ASP A 46 1.11 1.61 -1.80
C ASP A 46 1.88 1.41 -0.48
N VAL A 47 1.32 1.91 0.62
CA VAL A 47 2.01 1.94 1.92
C VAL A 47 1.84 0.65 2.72
N HIS A 48 1.19 -0.36 2.14
CA HIS A 48 0.96 -1.63 2.81
C HIS A 48 1.04 -2.81 1.84
N VAL A 49 2.21 -3.43 1.74
CA VAL A 49 2.41 -4.68 1.00
C VAL A 49 3.22 -5.68 1.83
N HIS A 50 3.07 -6.97 1.52
CA HIS A 50 3.88 -8.06 2.06
C HIS A 50 4.53 -8.83 0.91
N PHE A 51 5.72 -8.44 0.50
CA PHE A 51 6.43 -9.09 -0.61
C PHE A 51 7.09 -10.43 -0.23
N ARG A 52 6.95 -10.85 1.03
CA ARG A 52 7.42 -12.14 1.56
C ARG A 52 8.94 -12.25 1.41
N ASP A 53 9.45 -12.79 0.30
CA ASP A 53 10.87 -13.02 0.01
C ASP A 53 11.60 -13.69 1.20
N PHE A 54 12.94 -13.62 1.27
CA PHE A 54 13.73 -14.42 2.22
C PHE A 54 13.32 -15.91 2.21
N ASP A 55 13.00 -16.49 3.37
CA ASP A 55 12.60 -17.90 3.49
C ASP A 55 11.18 -18.15 2.98
N GLU A 56 10.43 -17.10 2.67
CA GLU A 56 9.06 -17.15 2.16
C GLU A 56 8.95 -16.82 0.67
N LYS A 57 10.09 -16.83 -0.03
CA LYS A 57 10.19 -16.57 -1.48
C LYS A 57 9.32 -17.48 -2.36
N HIS A 58 8.82 -18.61 -1.83
CA HIS A 58 7.88 -19.47 -2.56
C HIS A 58 6.52 -18.81 -2.75
N LYS A 59 6.10 -17.92 -1.83
CA LYS A 59 4.86 -17.15 -1.91
C LYS A 59 4.98 -15.98 -2.87
N GLU A 60 6.04 -15.18 -2.69
CA GLU A 60 6.33 -13.96 -3.45
C GLU A 60 7.78 -13.53 -3.22
N THR A 61 8.35 -12.75 -4.12
CA THR A 61 9.68 -12.12 -3.98
C THR A 61 9.54 -10.61 -4.15
N ILE A 62 10.53 -9.82 -3.72
CA ILE A 62 10.56 -8.38 -3.99
C ILE A 62 10.48 -8.12 -5.50
N ALA A 63 11.14 -8.95 -6.33
CA ALA A 63 11.08 -8.82 -7.78
C ALA A 63 9.66 -9.02 -8.34
N THR A 64 8.98 -10.11 -7.97
CA THR A 64 7.64 -10.43 -8.50
C THR A 64 6.56 -9.51 -7.92
N GLY A 65 6.64 -9.17 -6.63
CA GLY A 65 5.74 -8.21 -5.98
C GLY A 65 5.87 -6.80 -6.55
N SER A 66 7.10 -6.30 -6.72
CA SER A 66 7.32 -4.97 -7.32
C SER A 66 7.01 -4.92 -8.81
N LEU A 67 7.18 -6.02 -9.55
CA LEU A 67 6.70 -6.12 -10.93
C LEU A 67 5.17 -6.03 -10.98
N SER A 68 4.48 -6.72 -10.07
CA SER A 68 3.01 -6.62 -9.93
C SER A 68 2.58 -5.19 -9.60
N ALA A 69 3.32 -4.52 -8.70
CA ALA A 69 3.07 -3.12 -8.36
C ALA A 69 3.24 -2.20 -9.59
N LEU A 70 4.31 -2.40 -10.37
CA LEU A 70 4.55 -1.67 -11.61
C LEU A 70 3.39 -1.82 -12.59
N HIS A 71 2.92 -3.05 -12.83
CA HIS A 71 1.78 -3.32 -13.72
C HIS A 71 0.45 -2.78 -13.20
N GLY A 72 0.34 -2.53 -11.90
CA GLY A 72 -0.77 -1.79 -11.29
C GLY A 72 -0.67 -0.26 -11.43
N GLY A 73 0.45 0.29 -11.88
CA GLY A 73 0.69 1.73 -11.93
C GLY A 73 1.15 2.33 -10.59
N VAL A 74 1.78 1.52 -9.74
CA VAL A 74 2.41 1.93 -8.48
C VAL A 74 3.87 2.28 -8.74
N CYS A 75 4.38 3.36 -8.16
CA CYS A 75 5.78 3.79 -8.28
C CYS A 75 6.58 3.65 -6.99
N LEU A 76 5.92 3.55 -5.82
CA LEU A 76 6.55 3.38 -4.52
C LEU A 76 5.73 2.41 -3.69
N VAL A 77 6.40 1.47 -3.03
CA VAL A 77 5.77 0.56 -2.05
C VAL A 77 6.45 0.67 -0.68
N VAL A 78 5.67 0.41 0.37
CA VAL A 78 6.18 0.17 1.73
C VAL A 78 5.88 -1.27 2.12
N ASP A 79 6.91 -2.11 2.14
CA ASP A 79 6.81 -3.50 2.57
C ASP A 79 6.68 -3.60 4.10
N GLN A 80 6.01 -4.64 4.57
CA GLN A 80 5.83 -4.91 5.99
C GLN A 80 6.90 -5.90 6.51
N PRO A 81 7.32 -5.78 7.78
CA PRO A 81 8.50 -6.47 8.32
C PRO A 81 8.24 -7.91 8.77
N ASN A 82 7.01 -8.42 8.63
CA ASN A 82 6.57 -9.73 9.11
C ASN A 82 7.06 -10.91 8.23
N THR A 83 8.29 -10.82 7.73
CA THR A 83 8.94 -11.84 6.90
C THR A 83 9.67 -12.89 7.76
N LYS A 84 10.33 -13.87 7.13
CA LYS A 84 11.19 -14.86 7.80
C LYS A 84 12.60 -14.85 7.20
N PRO A 85 13.65 -14.44 7.96
CA PRO A 85 13.59 -13.89 9.32
C PRO A 85 12.83 -12.56 9.36
N ARG A 86 12.23 -12.25 10.52
CA ARG A 86 11.49 -11.00 10.74
C ARG A 86 12.45 -9.81 10.73
N VAL A 87 12.00 -8.69 10.16
CA VAL A 87 12.80 -7.45 10.12
C VAL A 87 12.61 -6.68 11.43
N GLU A 88 13.23 -7.16 12.51
CA GLU A 88 13.12 -6.60 13.86
C GLU A 88 14.41 -5.96 14.40
N CYS A 89 15.49 -5.94 13.59
CA CYS A 89 16.76 -5.29 13.90
C CYS A 89 17.38 -4.64 12.66
N GLU A 90 18.42 -3.83 12.87
CA GLU A 90 19.12 -3.06 11.85
C GLU A 90 19.74 -3.97 10.78
N GLU A 91 20.35 -5.09 11.18
CA GLU A 91 21.01 -6.02 10.25
C GLU A 91 20.00 -6.67 9.31
N ALA A 92 18.84 -7.09 9.83
CA ALA A 92 17.77 -7.67 9.01
C ALA A 92 17.17 -6.62 8.07
N TYR A 93 17.03 -5.37 8.54
CA TYR A 93 16.51 -4.26 7.73
C TYR A 93 17.47 -3.95 6.57
N PHE A 94 18.75 -3.76 6.85
CA PHE A 94 19.75 -3.46 5.81
C PHE A 94 19.86 -4.59 4.78
N ARG A 95 19.85 -5.86 5.24
CA ARG A 95 19.84 -7.01 4.32
C ARG A 95 18.61 -6.99 3.40
N ARG A 96 17.43 -6.62 3.92
CA ARG A 96 16.20 -6.53 3.12
C ARG A 96 16.29 -5.40 2.09
N MET A 97 16.78 -4.23 2.49
CA MET A 97 16.98 -3.09 1.60
C MET A 97 17.97 -3.40 0.48
N GLU A 98 19.08 -4.09 0.77
CA GLU A 98 20.05 -4.52 -0.25
C GLU A 98 19.47 -5.51 -1.28
N ILE A 99 18.52 -6.36 -0.87
CA ILE A 99 17.79 -7.23 -1.80
C ILE A 99 16.88 -6.37 -2.68
N ALA A 100 16.19 -5.39 -2.10
CA ALA A 100 15.29 -4.50 -2.83
C ALA A 100 16.04 -3.63 -3.84
N GLU A 101 17.20 -3.05 -3.48
CA GLU A 101 18.08 -2.27 -4.36
C GLU A 101 18.43 -3.02 -5.66
N LYS A 102 18.57 -4.35 -5.59
CA LYS A 102 18.95 -5.19 -6.75
C LYS A 102 17.76 -5.72 -7.54
N ASN A 103 16.59 -5.80 -6.91
CA ASN A 103 15.49 -6.61 -7.43
C ASN A 103 14.19 -5.84 -7.69
N SER A 104 14.01 -4.67 -7.09
CA SER A 104 12.74 -3.94 -7.19
C SER A 104 12.57 -3.23 -8.54
N TYR A 105 11.38 -3.32 -9.11
CA TYR A 105 10.99 -2.59 -10.31
C TYR A 105 10.47 -1.19 -10.01
N VAL A 106 9.96 -0.97 -8.80
CA VAL A 106 9.43 0.31 -8.30
C VAL A 106 10.23 0.78 -7.10
N ASP A 107 10.12 2.05 -6.71
CA ASP A 107 10.79 2.53 -5.51
C ASP A 107 10.28 1.78 -4.28
N TYR A 108 11.18 1.57 -3.33
CA TYR A 108 10.94 0.64 -2.23
C TYR A 108 11.32 1.27 -0.89
N SER A 109 10.44 1.10 0.07
CA SER A 109 10.71 1.34 1.48
C SER A 109 10.12 0.20 2.32
N LEU A 110 10.41 0.20 3.61
CA LEU A 110 10.14 -0.91 4.50
C LEU A 110 9.85 -0.36 5.89
N ASN A 111 8.82 -0.86 6.55
CA ASN A 111 8.64 -0.60 7.98
C ASN A 111 9.53 -1.56 8.80
N VAL A 112 9.83 -1.22 10.05
CA VAL A 112 10.54 -2.12 10.99
C VAL A 112 9.57 -2.72 12.00
N ALA A 113 9.73 -4.00 12.34
CA ALA A 113 8.82 -4.67 13.27
C ALA A 113 9.02 -4.16 14.70
N LEU A 114 7.91 -4.08 15.45
CA LEU A 114 7.94 -4.01 16.91
C LEU A 114 7.57 -5.38 17.46
N THR A 115 8.42 -5.94 18.32
CA THR A 115 8.20 -7.20 19.04
C THR A 115 8.57 -7.00 20.51
N ASN A 116 8.12 -7.91 21.38
CA ASN A 116 8.52 -7.84 22.80
C ASN A 116 10.03 -8.06 22.99
N LYS A 117 10.75 -8.59 21.99
CA LYS A 117 12.22 -8.71 22.00
C LYS A 117 12.93 -7.39 21.80
N ASN A 118 12.38 -6.49 20.98
CA ASN A 118 13.07 -5.26 20.58
C ASN A 118 12.44 -3.99 21.17
N ALA A 119 11.29 -4.07 21.85
CA ALA A 119 10.57 -2.91 22.35
C ALA A 119 11.41 -1.97 23.22
N GLU A 120 12.32 -2.48 24.05
CA GLU A 120 13.20 -1.65 24.89
C GLU A 120 14.27 -0.91 24.09
N ARG A 121 14.66 -1.45 22.93
CA ARG A 121 15.73 -0.92 22.06
C ARG A 121 15.20 -0.31 20.77
N ILE A 122 13.88 -0.26 20.57
CA ILE A 122 13.27 0.16 19.30
C ILE A 122 13.72 1.55 18.88
N LYS A 123 13.91 2.47 19.85
CA LYS A 123 14.42 3.81 19.59
C LYS A 123 15.81 3.80 18.96
N GLU A 124 16.74 3.03 19.53
CA GLU A 124 18.10 2.89 18.99
C GLU A 124 18.09 2.27 17.59
N ILE A 125 17.22 1.28 17.37
CA ILE A 125 17.08 0.58 16.08
C ILE A 125 16.59 1.56 15.01
N VAL A 126 15.53 2.34 15.27
CA VAL A 126 15.00 3.29 14.28
C VAL A 126 15.98 4.42 13.99
N GLU A 127 16.71 4.91 15.01
CA GLU A 127 17.72 5.97 14.83
C GLU A 127 18.85 5.48 13.90
N LYS A 128 19.37 4.27 14.13
CA LYS A 128 20.40 3.68 13.26
C LYS A 128 19.91 3.37 11.85
N ILE A 129 18.67 2.90 11.69
CA ILE A 129 18.09 2.70 10.35
C ILE A 129 18.02 4.05 9.63
N ALA A 130 17.57 5.10 10.33
CA ALA A 130 17.45 6.45 9.80
C ALA A 130 18.80 7.11 9.46
N GLU A 131 19.93 6.59 9.92
CA GLU A 131 21.25 7.06 9.46
C GLU A 131 21.50 6.72 7.98
N LYS A 132 20.86 5.69 7.42
CA LYS A 132 21.09 5.21 6.05
C LYS A 132 19.85 5.28 5.16
N TYR A 133 18.69 4.90 5.68
CA TYR A 133 17.46 4.75 4.92
C TYR A 133 16.34 5.65 5.43
N PHE A 134 15.39 5.98 4.57
CA PHE A 134 14.14 6.58 5.00
C PHE A 134 13.24 5.49 5.61
N LEU A 135 12.88 5.65 6.89
CA LEU A 135 12.01 4.72 7.62
C LEU A 135 10.58 5.30 7.71
N PRO A 136 9.58 4.73 7.02
CA PRO A 136 8.22 5.30 7.04
C PRO A 136 7.53 5.11 8.39
N GLY A 137 7.73 3.95 9.02
CA GLY A 137 7.01 3.57 10.22
C GLY A 137 7.64 2.39 10.97
N ILE A 138 7.23 2.25 12.22
CA ILE A 138 7.33 1.01 12.98
C ILE A 138 6.01 0.26 12.81
N GLY A 139 6.06 -1.00 12.40
CA GLY A 139 4.90 -1.86 12.23
C GLY A 139 4.88 -2.58 10.88
N GLU A 140 3.80 -3.24 10.49
CA GLU A 140 2.55 -3.29 11.27
C GLU A 140 2.75 -3.93 12.66
N VAL A 141 2.21 -3.25 13.66
CA VAL A 141 2.25 -3.68 15.06
C VAL A 141 1.01 -4.50 15.34
N PHE A 142 1.21 -5.75 15.75
CA PHE A 142 0.13 -6.68 16.04
C PHE A 142 -0.29 -6.58 17.51
N LEU A 143 -1.53 -6.15 17.77
CA LEU A 143 -2.15 -6.22 19.10
C LEU A 143 -2.76 -7.61 19.39
N GLU A 144 -3.01 -8.37 18.32
CA GLU A 144 -3.41 -9.76 18.33
C GLU A 144 -2.46 -10.57 17.46
N HIS A 145 -1.88 -11.61 18.06
CA HIS A 145 -1.02 -12.56 17.38
C HIS A 145 -0.96 -13.87 18.19
N GLU A 146 -0.81 -15.01 17.52
CA GLU A 146 -0.75 -16.34 18.19
C GLU A 146 0.50 -16.51 19.07
N SER A 147 1.60 -15.84 18.70
CA SER A 147 2.84 -15.77 19.48
C SER A 147 2.84 -14.56 20.41
N ASP A 148 2.95 -14.81 21.72
CA ASP A 148 3.09 -13.78 22.77
C ASP A 148 4.31 -12.87 22.55
N GLU A 149 5.35 -13.37 21.88
CA GLU A 149 6.53 -12.58 21.54
C GLU A 149 6.20 -11.45 20.54
N LEU A 150 5.28 -11.74 19.62
CA LEU A 150 4.89 -10.85 18.53
C LEU A 150 3.66 -10.00 18.88
N ARG A 151 2.90 -10.41 19.90
CA ARG A 151 1.74 -9.67 20.40
C ARG A 151 2.19 -8.51 21.31
N ILE A 152 1.98 -7.28 20.84
CA ILE A 152 2.29 -6.08 21.60
C ILE A 152 1.14 -5.72 22.53
N SER A 153 1.45 -5.57 23.82
CA SER A 153 0.49 -5.09 24.81
C SER A 153 0.25 -3.58 24.67
N TYR A 154 -0.91 -3.10 25.12
CA TYR A 154 -1.18 -1.65 25.20
C TYR A 154 -0.19 -0.90 26.11
N GLU A 155 0.34 -1.55 27.15
CA GLU A 155 1.38 -0.98 28.01
C GLU A 155 2.69 -0.78 27.24
N THR A 156 3.13 -1.83 26.52
CA THR A 156 4.32 -1.76 25.65
C THR A 156 4.12 -0.68 24.58
N LEU A 157 2.97 -0.66 23.92
CA LEU A 157 2.63 0.35 22.92
C LEU A 157 2.72 1.76 23.49
N SER A 158 2.16 1.99 24.69
CA SER A 158 2.21 3.30 25.36
C SER A 158 3.63 3.78 25.66
N LYS A 159 4.57 2.87 25.95
CA LYS A 159 5.98 3.22 26.20
C LYS A 159 6.68 3.72 24.93
N VAL A 160 6.30 3.19 23.77
CA VAL A 160 6.97 3.47 22.48
C VAL A 160 6.18 4.40 21.55
N ALA A 161 4.95 4.79 21.92
CA ALA A 161 4.00 5.50 21.06
C ALA A 161 4.47 6.85 20.49
N LYS A 162 5.55 7.42 21.03
CA LYS A 162 6.12 8.71 20.62
C LYS A 162 7.53 8.58 20.02
N THR A 163 8.01 7.37 19.82
CA THR A 163 9.36 7.09 19.29
C THR A 163 9.45 7.38 17.80
N TRP A 164 8.46 6.93 17.04
CA TRP A 164 8.35 7.11 15.60
C TRP A 164 6.87 7.03 15.21
N LYS A 165 6.55 7.20 13.92
CA LYS A 165 5.22 6.82 13.43
C LYS A 165 5.01 5.33 13.61
N ILE A 166 3.89 4.93 14.23
CA ILE A 166 3.53 3.53 14.44
C ILE A 166 2.29 3.18 13.60
N CYS A 167 2.43 2.12 12.80
CA CYS A 167 1.38 1.50 12.00
C CYS A 167 0.79 0.31 12.77
N VAL A 168 -0.51 0.28 13.02
CA VAL A 168 -1.16 -0.68 13.93
C VAL A 168 -2.15 -1.57 13.19
N HIS A 169 -1.94 -2.88 13.28
CA HIS A 169 -2.98 -3.89 13.01
C HIS A 169 -3.89 -3.96 14.24
N ALA A 170 -5.04 -3.28 14.16
CA ALA A 170 -5.90 -3.08 15.32
C ALA A 170 -6.97 -4.19 15.43
N GLU A 171 -6.66 -5.27 16.17
CA GLU A 171 -7.64 -6.25 16.66
C GLU A 171 -7.39 -6.54 18.14
N ASP A 172 -8.41 -6.44 19.01
CA ASP A 172 -8.26 -6.77 20.43
C ASP A 172 -8.24 -8.29 20.60
N ALA A 173 -7.08 -8.79 21.02
CA ALA A 173 -6.81 -10.21 21.18
C ALA A 173 -7.73 -10.95 22.15
N ASN A 174 -8.45 -10.27 23.06
CA ASN A 174 -9.41 -10.94 23.95
C ASN A 174 -10.73 -11.30 23.24
N LEU A 175 -11.00 -10.67 22.09
CA LEU A 175 -12.21 -10.85 21.30
C LEU A 175 -11.98 -11.75 20.09
N VAL A 176 -10.72 -12.03 19.75
CA VAL A 176 -10.33 -12.86 18.61
C VAL A 176 -10.15 -14.32 19.05
N ARG A 177 -10.59 -15.23 18.18
CA ARG A 177 -10.31 -16.67 18.29
C ARG A 177 -9.81 -17.20 16.94
N LYS A 178 -9.12 -18.34 16.97
CA LYS A 178 -8.70 -19.04 15.75
C LYS A 178 -9.88 -19.79 15.12
N GLY A 179 -10.01 -19.70 13.81
CA GLY A 179 -10.94 -20.51 13.04
C GLY A 179 -11.03 -20.08 11.58
N SER A 180 -11.67 -20.93 10.76
CA SER A 180 -11.89 -20.71 9.34
C SER A 180 -13.37 -21.03 8.98
N PRO A 181 -14.07 -20.19 8.21
CA PRO A 181 -13.63 -18.88 7.75
C PRO A 181 -13.47 -17.88 8.91
N ASN A 182 -12.45 -17.04 8.85
CA ASN A 182 -12.00 -16.25 10.00
C ASN A 182 -12.99 -15.15 10.44
N PHE A 183 -13.88 -14.68 9.54
CA PHE A 183 -14.93 -13.71 9.88
C PHE A 183 -15.90 -14.20 10.96
N LEU A 184 -16.02 -15.50 11.20
CA LEU A 184 -16.84 -16.06 12.29
C LEU A 184 -16.18 -15.95 13.68
N TYR A 185 -14.87 -15.69 13.74
CA TYR A 185 -14.06 -15.75 14.96
C TYR A 185 -13.36 -14.42 15.30
N ARG A 186 -13.51 -13.42 14.43
CA ARG A 186 -12.90 -12.09 14.53
C ARG A 186 -14.00 -11.03 14.39
N PRO A 187 -14.82 -10.83 15.43
CA PRO A 187 -15.98 -9.94 15.35
C PRO A 187 -15.55 -8.47 15.17
N LYS A 188 -16.45 -7.60 14.70
CA LYS A 188 -16.16 -6.17 14.46
C LYS A 188 -15.67 -5.47 15.73
N GLU A 189 -16.20 -5.88 16.87
CA GLU A 189 -15.88 -5.39 18.20
C GLU A 189 -14.39 -5.55 18.52
N ALA A 190 -13.69 -6.53 17.93
CA ALA A 190 -12.24 -6.68 18.09
C ALA A 190 -11.50 -5.46 17.52
N GLU A 191 -11.84 -5.03 16.30
CA GLU A 191 -11.24 -3.85 15.67
C GLU A 191 -11.63 -2.57 16.40
N ILE A 192 -12.93 -2.39 16.66
CA ILE A 192 -13.46 -1.19 17.30
C ILE A 192 -12.85 -0.98 18.69
N THR A 193 -12.74 -2.05 19.49
CA THR A 193 -12.15 -1.98 20.83
C THR A 193 -10.66 -1.65 20.76
N ALA A 194 -9.92 -2.26 19.84
CA ALA A 194 -8.50 -1.97 19.69
C ALA A 194 -8.25 -0.52 19.27
N VAL A 195 -9.00 -0.01 18.30
CA VAL A 195 -8.92 1.40 17.85
C VAL A 195 -9.19 2.34 19.01
N LYS A 196 -10.27 2.16 19.78
CA LYS A 196 -10.59 3.00 20.95
C LYS A 196 -9.43 3.06 21.95
N ARG A 197 -8.89 1.90 22.32
CA ARG A 197 -7.80 1.79 23.30
C ARG A 197 -6.50 2.41 22.79
N CYS A 198 -6.21 2.28 21.50
CA CYS A 198 -5.07 2.96 20.88
C CYS A 198 -5.24 4.48 20.92
N LEU A 199 -6.42 5.00 20.58
CA LEU A 199 -6.70 6.44 20.60
C LEU A 199 -6.61 7.07 22.01
N GLU A 200 -6.79 6.28 23.07
CA GLU A 200 -6.54 6.72 24.46
C GLU A 200 -5.04 6.88 24.77
N ILE A 201 -4.16 6.22 24.00
CA ILE A 201 -2.71 6.20 24.23
C ILE A 201 -2.00 7.34 23.48
N SER A 202 -2.23 7.44 22.16
CA SER A 202 -1.52 8.36 21.27
C SER A 202 -2.19 8.42 19.90
N SER A 203 -1.57 9.15 18.98
CA SER A 203 -1.92 9.13 17.56
C SER A 203 -1.13 8.06 16.81
N PHE A 204 -1.82 7.29 15.97
CA PHE A 204 -1.28 6.17 15.22
C PHE A 204 -1.64 6.27 13.73
N HIS A 205 -1.03 5.42 12.91
CA HIS A 205 -1.59 5.05 11.62
C HIS A 205 -2.29 3.69 11.77
N PHE A 206 -3.61 3.64 11.57
CA PHE A 206 -4.37 2.39 11.65
C PHE A 206 -4.40 1.70 10.29
N CYS A 207 -3.86 0.49 10.24
CA CYS A 207 -3.85 -0.33 9.03
C CYS A 207 -5.26 -0.83 8.72
N HIS A 208 -5.57 -0.93 7.42
CA HIS A 208 -6.71 -1.64 6.82
C HIS A 208 -8.00 -1.69 7.68
N LEU A 209 -8.56 -0.53 8.04
CA LEU A 209 -9.81 -0.48 8.78
C LEU A 209 -10.95 -1.10 7.96
N SER A 210 -11.73 -1.97 8.59
CA SER A 210 -12.79 -2.74 7.93
C SER A 210 -14.20 -2.36 8.38
N THR A 211 -14.33 -1.51 9.41
CA THR A 211 -15.62 -1.14 10.00
C THR A 211 -15.90 0.36 9.93
N ARG A 212 -17.19 0.70 9.78
CA ARG A 212 -17.67 2.09 9.85
C ARG A 212 -17.28 2.76 11.17
N GLU A 213 -17.48 2.06 12.27
CA GLU A 213 -17.30 2.58 13.61
C GLU A 213 -15.83 2.92 13.88
N ALA A 214 -14.88 2.09 13.42
CA ALA A 214 -13.47 2.39 13.52
C ALA A 214 -13.09 3.65 12.73
N VAL A 215 -13.59 3.79 11.49
CA VAL A 215 -13.38 5.00 10.67
C VAL A 215 -13.90 6.24 11.38
N GLU A 216 -15.13 6.21 11.89
CA GLU A 216 -15.74 7.34 12.59
C GLU A 216 -15.02 7.73 13.90
N LEU A 217 -14.35 6.78 14.55
CA LEU A 217 -13.51 7.03 15.73
C LEU A 217 -12.21 7.73 15.33
N VAL A 218 -11.51 7.20 14.33
CA VAL A 218 -10.21 7.74 13.90
C VAL A 218 -10.34 9.13 13.29
N GLU A 219 -11.39 9.40 12.53
CA GLU A 219 -11.66 10.74 11.94
C GLU A 219 -11.83 11.86 12.98
N LYS A 220 -12.15 11.52 14.24
CA LYS A 220 -12.29 12.47 15.34
C LYS A 220 -10.99 12.67 16.13
N SER A 221 -9.87 12.19 15.61
CA SER A 221 -8.56 12.22 16.26
C SER A 221 -7.47 12.73 15.30
N ASP A 222 -6.26 12.92 15.83
CA ASP A 222 -5.07 13.24 15.02
C ASP A 222 -4.43 12.01 14.35
N SER A 223 -5.04 10.83 14.49
CA SER A 223 -4.58 9.61 13.84
C SER A 223 -4.94 9.58 12.36
N SER A 224 -4.21 8.74 11.62
CA SER A 224 -4.51 8.44 10.21
C SER A 224 -4.93 6.99 10.07
N PHE A 225 -5.50 6.62 8.92
CA PHE A 225 -5.87 5.24 8.65
C PHE A 225 -5.84 4.95 7.15
N GLU A 226 -5.83 3.68 6.81
CA GLU A 226 -6.05 3.21 5.45
C GLU A 226 -7.21 2.20 5.43
N VAL A 227 -7.76 1.98 4.23
CA VAL A 227 -8.76 0.95 3.94
C VAL A 227 -8.29 0.22 2.69
N THR A 228 -8.65 -1.06 2.54
CA THR A 228 -8.23 -1.86 1.40
C THR A 228 -9.32 -2.00 0.34
N PRO A 229 -8.97 -2.31 -0.93
CA PRO A 229 -9.93 -2.68 -1.95
C PRO A 229 -10.84 -3.85 -1.55
N HIS A 230 -10.33 -4.85 -0.83
CA HIS A 230 -11.14 -6.00 -0.46
C HIS A 230 -12.17 -5.66 0.62
N HIS A 231 -11.88 -4.75 1.56
CA HIS A 231 -12.89 -4.26 2.51
C HIS A 231 -13.91 -3.31 1.86
N LEU A 232 -13.57 -2.68 0.73
CA LEU A 232 -14.47 -1.79 -0.03
C LEU A 232 -15.40 -2.53 -1.00
N LEU A 233 -14.96 -3.70 -1.50
CA LEU A 233 -15.60 -4.34 -2.65
C LEU A 233 -16.12 -5.75 -2.37
N LEU A 234 -15.56 -6.42 -1.37
CA LEU A 234 -15.93 -7.79 -0.99
C LEU A 234 -16.63 -7.80 0.36
N SER A 235 -17.33 -8.90 0.64
CA SER A 235 -18.02 -9.11 1.91
C SER A 235 -18.05 -10.58 2.29
N VAL A 236 -18.63 -10.92 3.45
CA VAL A 236 -18.87 -12.32 3.84
C VAL A 236 -19.65 -13.12 2.78
N GLU A 237 -20.47 -12.47 1.95
CA GLU A 237 -21.20 -13.11 0.84
C GLU A 237 -20.27 -13.70 -0.22
N ASP A 238 -19.06 -13.16 -0.38
CA ASP A 238 -18.04 -13.68 -1.30
C ASP A 238 -17.50 -15.05 -0.89
N TYR A 239 -17.81 -15.53 0.32
CA TYR A 239 -17.45 -16.88 0.75
C TYR A 239 -17.96 -17.97 -0.20
N ALA A 240 -19.15 -17.79 -0.80
CA ALA A 240 -19.68 -18.75 -1.76
C ALA A 240 -18.76 -18.95 -2.99
N ARG A 241 -18.06 -17.89 -3.40
CA ARG A 241 -17.14 -17.86 -4.53
C ARG A 241 -15.70 -18.20 -4.12
N LEU A 242 -15.22 -17.59 -3.03
CA LEU A 242 -13.82 -17.70 -2.59
C LEU A 242 -13.53 -18.98 -1.79
N ARG A 243 -14.51 -19.53 -1.08
CA ARG A 243 -14.37 -20.71 -0.22
C ARG A 243 -13.14 -20.60 0.70
N ASP A 244 -12.19 -21.52 0.60
CA ASP A 244 -10.99 -21.56 1.45
C ASP A 244 -10.08 -20.34 1.25
N PHE A 245 -10.25 -19.58 0.16
CA PHE A 245 -9.46 -18.40 -0.11
C PHE A 245 -9.94 -17.16 0.65
N VAL A 246 -11.10 -17.21 1.31
CA VAL A 246 -11.78 -16.02 1.88
C VAL A 246 -11.01 -15.33 3.02
N ASN A 247 -10.10 -16.03 3.70
CA ASN A 247 -9.48 -15.51 4.92
C ASN A 247 -8.53 -14.33 4.62
N VAL A 248 -8.73 -13.21 5.32
CA VAL A 248 -7.87 -12.02 5.39
C VAL A 248 -8.04 -11.39 6.77
N ASN A 249 -7.04 -10.73 7.35
CA ASN A 249 -7.16 -10.09 8.67
C ASN A 249 -6.93 -8.59 8.50
N PRO A 250 -7.81 -7.70 9.01
CA PRO A 250 -9.14 -7.98 9.55
C PRO A 250 -10.05 -8.67 8.52
N PRO A 251 -10.99 -9.51 8.97
CA PRO A 251 -11.83 -10.28 8.05
C PRO A 251 -12.77 -9.41 7.24
N LEU A 252 -13.24 -9.95 6.11
CA LEU A 252 -14.36 -9.39 5.37
C LEU A 252 -15.57 -9.23 6.30
N ARG A 253 -16.28 -8.13 6.14
CA ARG A 253 -17.46 -7.77 6.94
C ARG A 253 -18.76 -7.98 6.16
N GLU A 254 -19.87 -7.62 6.76
CA GLU A 254 -21.17 -7.65 6.08
C GLU A 254 -21.17 -6.71 4.88
N ARG A 255 -22.01 -7.00 3.88
CA ARG A 255 -22.13 -6.21 2.66
C ARG A 255 -22.37 -4.73 2.94
N SER A 256 -23.14 -4.43 4.00
CA SER A 256 -23.43 -3.07 4.44
C SER A 256 -22.19 -2.27 4.86
N ASP A 257 -21.15 -2.92 5.39
CA ASP A 257 -19.91 -2.23 5.76
C ASP A 257 -19.12 -1.83 4.52
N ALA A 258 -18.94 -2.77 3.57
CA ALA A 258 -18.26 -2.52 2.31
C ALA A 258 -18.95 -1.41 1.51
N GLU A 259 -20.28 -1.47 1.40
CA GLU A 259 -21.09 -0.44 0.74
C GLU A 259 -20.98 0.91 1.45
N TRP A 260 -20.95 0.93 2.79
CA TRP A 260 -20.77 2.16 3.53
C TRP A 260 -19.39 2.76 3.27
N LEU A 261 -18.32 1.95 3.33
CA LEU A 261 -16.94 2.40 3.05
C LEU A 261 -16.84 2.96 1.63
N LEU A 262 -17.40 2.27 0.63
CA LEU A 262 -17.35 2.70 -0.76
C LEU A 262 -18.15 3.99 -0.99
N LYS A 263 -19.35 4.09 -0.42
CA LYS A 263 -20.17 5.32 -0.50
C LYS A 263 -19.49 6.51 0.20
N ASN A 264 -18.66 6.24 1.21
CA ASN A 264 -17.93 7.23 1.99
C ASN A 264 -16.45 7.31 1.57
N PHE A 265 -16.09 6.90 0.35
CA PHE A 265 -14.69 6.87 -0.10
C PHE A 265 -13.95 8.21 0.06
N HIS A 266 -14.64 9.34 -0.11
CA HIS A 266 -14.09 10.69 0.12
C HIS A 266 -13.56 10.92 1.55
N ARG A 267 -14.05 10.16 2.54
CA ARG A 267 -13.64 10.21 3.96
C ARG A 267 -12.38 9.40 4.26
N ILE A 268 -12.06 8.43 3.41
CA ILE A 268 -10.89 7.55 3.57
C ILE A 268 -9.62 8.38 3.38
N LYS A 269 -8.60 8.15 4.23
CA LYS A 269 -7.33 8.87 4.11
C LYS A 269 -6.40 8.22 3.10
N ILE A 270 -6.20 6.92 3.18
CA ILE A 270 -5.35 6.15 2.26
C ILE A 270 -6.10 4.92 1.75
N LEU A 271 -5.93 4.60 0.47
CA LEU A 271 -6.26 3.31 -0.11
C LEU A 271 -4.95 2.54 -0.30
N ALA A 272 -4.76 1.45 0.46
CA ALA A 272 -3.58 0.59 0.40
C ALA A 272 -4.02 -0.84 0.10
N SER A 273 -3.19 -1.63 -0.59
CA SER A 273 -3.68 -2.92 -1.09
C SER A 273 -3.72 -4.02 -0.03
N ASP A 274 -2.85 -3.91 0.99
CA ASP A 274 -2.49 -5.03 1.87
C ASP A 274 -2.19 -6.28 1.02
N HIS A 275 -1.28 -6.12 0.05
CA HIS A 275 -0.91 -7.20 -0.85
C HIS A 275 -0.17 -8.28 -0.06
N ALA A 276 -0.91 -9.34 0.30
CA ALA A 276 -0.48 -10.42 1.17
C ALA A 276 -0.62 -11.78 0.47
N PRO A 277 0.17 -12.09 -0.57
CA PRO A 277 0.09 -13.32 -1.33
C PRO A 277 0.46 -14.55 -0.49
N HIS A 278 -0.19 -15.66 -0.81
CA HIS A 278 0.00 -17.00 -0.26
C HIS A 278 -0.15 -18.02 -1.38
N SER A 279 0.49 -19.19 -1.25
CA SER A 279 0.23 -20.29 -2.19
C SER A 279 -1.22 -20.77 -2.07
N GLU A 280 -1.76 -21.41 -3.11
CA GLU A 280 -3.10 -22.00 -3.04
C GLU A 280 -3.23 -23.04 -1.91
N GLU A 281 -2.17 -23.81 -1.66
CA GLU A 281 -2.11 -24.81 -0.58
C GLU A 281 -2.27 -24.14 0.78
N GLU A 282 -1.49 -23.09 1.05
CA GLU A 282 -1.55 -22.33 2.29
C GLU A 282 -2.90 -21.63 2.49
N LYS A 283 -3.55 -21.19 1.40
CA LYS A 283 -4.92 -20.66 1.45
C LYS A 283 -5.93 -21.74 1.83
N ARG A 284 -5.81 -22.95 1.28
CA ARG A 284 -6.65 -24.10 1.67
C ARG A 284 -6.48 -24.50 3.14
N GLU A 285 -5.30 -24.26 3.70
CA GLU A 285 -5.01 -24.42 5.13
C GLU A 285 -5.50 -23.25 6.01
N GLY A 286 -6.04 -22.20 5.40
CA GLY A 286 -6.68 -21.09 6.08
C GLY A 286 -5.80 -19.85 6.28
N SER A 287 -4.66 -19.74 5.59
CA SER A 287 -3.80 -18.55 5.65
C SER A 287 -4.57 -17.26 5.28
N ALA A 288 -4.39 -16.22 6.09
CA ALA A 288 -5.04 -14.93 5.90
C ALA A 288 -4.19 -14.00 5.01
N GLY A 289 -4.81 -13.41 3.98
CA GLY A 289 -4.15 -12.46 3.09
C GLY A 289 -4.64 -12.58 1.64
N PHE A 290 -4.61 -11.46 0.93
CA PHE A 290 -5.01 -11.34 -0.47
C PHE A 290 -3.92 -10.68 -1.33
N PRO A 291 -3.62 -11.18 -2.54
CA PRO A 291 -2.87 -10.38 -3.50
C PRO A 291 -3.74 -9.22 -4.01
N GLY A 292 -3.25 -7.98 -3.94
CA GLY A 292 -4.02 -6.80 -4.40
C GLY A 292 -3.27 -5.70 -5.15
N VAL A 293 -1.94 -5.57 -5.01
CA VAL A 293 -1.16 -4.40 -5.48
C VAL A 293 -1.35 -4.06 -6.96
N GLU A 294 -1.39 -5.08 -7.84
CA GLU A 294 -1.55 -4.90 -9.29
C GLU A 294 -2.97 -4.47 -9.68
N THR A 295 -3.97 -4.80 -8.86
CA THR A 295 -5.39 -4.60 -9.17
C THR A 295 -5.99 -3.38 -8.48
N MET A 296 -5.39 -2.90 -7.39
CA MET A 296 -5.89 -1.79 -6.56
C MET A 296 -6.19 -0.55 -7.41
N TYR A 297 -5.19 0.01 -8.08
CA TYR A 297 -5.37 1.23 -8.84
C TYR A 297 -6.24 1.01 -10.10
N PRO A 298 -6.05 -0.05 -10.91
CA PRO A 298 -6.88 -0.31 -12.09
C PRO A 298 -8.38 -0.47 -11.82
N ILE A 299 -8.76 -1.13 -10.72
CA ILE A 299 -10.18 -1.25 -10.31
C ILE A 299 -10.72 0.13 -9.97
N PHE A 300 -9.99 0.92 -9.19
CA PHE A 300 -10.50 2.22 -8.75
C PHE A 300 -10.52 3.27 -9.87
N VAL A 301 -9.62 3.19 -10.87
CA VAL A 301 -9.74 3.98 -12.11
C VAL A 301 -11.04 3.64 -12.85
N ARG A 302 -11.43 2.36 -12.88
CA ARG A 302 -12.71 1.94 -13.45
C ARG A 302 -13.90 2.51 -12.66
N LEU A 303 -13.86 2.48 -11.33
CA LEU A 303 -14.90 3.06 -10.47
C LEU A 303 -15.00 4.58 -10.66
N ALA A 304 -13.87 5.28 -10.75
CA ALA A 304 -13.84 6.72 -11.02
C ALA A 304 -14.40 7.05 -12.41
N LYS A 305 -14.07 6.24 -13.42
CA LYS A 305 -14.63 6.37 -14.77
C LYS A 305 -16.15 6.15 -14.82
N LEU A 306 -16.69 5.30 -13.95
CA LEU A 306 -18.12 5.07 -13.79
C LEU A 306 -18.83 6.18 -13.00
N GLY A 307 -18.09 7.09 -12.37
CA GLY A 307 -18.66 8.12 -11.49
C GLY A 307 -19.12 7.60 -10.13
N ILE A 308 -18.67 6.41 -9.73
CA ILE A 308 -18.94 5.84 -8.39
C ILE A 308 -18.11 6.58 -7.33
N ILE A 309 -16.89 6.96 -7.69
CA ILE A 309 -15.99 7.84 -6.91
C ILE A 309 -15.46 8.94 -7.83
N GLU A 310 -14.87 9.99 -7.27
CA GLU A 310 -14.19 11.02 -8.05
C GLU A 310 -12.72 10.66 -8.33
N PHE A 311 -12.19 11.09 -9.49
CA PHE A 311 -10.76 10.96 -9.77
C PHE A 311 -9.89 11.74 -8.78
N LYS A 312 -10.40 12.87 -8.29
CA LYS A 312 -9.74 13.66 -7.26
C LYS A 312 -9.58 12.88 -5.97
N ASP A 313 -10.66 12.27 -5.48
CA ASP A 313 -10.57 11.38 -4.32
C ASP A 313 -9.58 10.25 -4.59
N LEU A 314 -9.70 9.55 -5.72
CA LEU A 314 -8.79 8.44 -6.02
C LEU A 314 -7.32 8.85 -5.91
N VAL A 315 -6.92 9.92 -6.61
CA VAL A 315 -5.54 10.43 -6.61
C VAL A 315 -5.11 10.86 -5.21
N GLU A 316 -5.99 11.51 -4.45
CA GLU A 316 -5.69 11.87 -3.07
C GLU A 316 -5.35 10.64 -2.22
N LYS A 317 -6.15 9.56 -2.31
CA LYS A 317 -6.03 8.42 -1.39
C LYS A 317 -4.90 7.45 -1.76
N ILE A 318 -4.46 7.40 -3.02
CA ILE A 318 -3.38 6.50 -3.47
C ILE A 318 -2.04 7.21 -3.69
N ALA A 319 -1.98 8.54 -3.77
CA ALA A 319 -0.75 9.24 -4.11
C ALA A 319 -0.47 10.39 -3.14
N THR A 320 -1.38 11.37 -3.08
CA THR A 320 -1.13 12.61 -2.32
C THR A 320 -1.11 12.39 -0.80
N ASN A 321 -2.09 11.69 -0.26
CA ASN A 321 -2.20 11.43 1.18
C ASN A 321 -1.11 10.46 1.68
N PRO A 322 -0.80 9.34 0.99
CA PRO A 322 0.36 8.52 1.33
C PRO A 322 1.65 9.33 1.43
N ALA A 323 1.95 10.16 0.41
CA ALA A 323 3.14 11.00 0.40
C ALA A 323 3.17 11.98 1.58
N LYS A 324 2.06 12.66 1.88
CA LYS A 324 1.96 13.63 2.99
C LYS A 324 2.02 12.98 4.37
N ILE A 325 1.31 11.87 4.57
CA ILE A 325 1.19 11.21 5.87
C ILE A 325 2.51 10.56 6.28
N PHE A 326 3.23 9.96 5.31
CA PHE A 326 4.48 9.26 5.54
C PHE A 326 5.73 10.07 5.22
N GLY A 327 5.61 11.28 4.64
CA GLY A 327 6.74 12.18 4.39
C GLY A 327 7.58 11.83 3.15
N PHE A 328 6.96 11.27 2.10
CA PHE A 328 7.66 10.96 0.85
C PHE A 328 7.83 12.21 -0.02
N GLU A 329 8.90 12.97 0.25
CA GLU A 329 9.21 14.20 -0.48
C GLU A 329 9.41 13.96 -1.98
N GLY A 330 8.76 14.79 -2.81
CA GLY A 330 8.83 14.68 -4.26
C GLY A 330 7.91 13.62 -4.88
N TYR A 331 7.06 12.93 -4.09
CA TYR A 331 6.07 11.97 -4.58
C TYR A 331 4.64 12.51 -4.45
N GLY A 332 3.68 11.78 -5.03
CA GLY A 332 2.25 11.91 -4.71
C GLY A 332 1.47 12.96 -5.50
N GLU A 333 2.14 13.83 -6.27
CA GLU A 333 1.50 14.89 -7.06
C GLU A 333 2.28 15.13 -8.38
N ILE A 334 1.57 15.45 -9.47
CA ILE A 334 2.19 15.98 -10.70
C ILE A 334 2.43 17.47 -10.49
N GLU A 335 3.56 17.83 -9.88
CA GLU A 335 3.95 19.23 -9.62
C GLU A 335 5.41 19.48 -9.98
N VAL A 336 5.73 20.73 -10.32
CA VAL A 336 7.11 21.14 -10.61
C VAL A 336 8.00 20.86 -9.39
N GLY A 337 9.15 20.22 -9.63
CA GLY A 337 10.09 19.79 -8.60
C GLY A 337 9.91 18.33 -8.16
N ASN A 338 8.71 17.75 -8.29
CA ASN A 338 8.47 16.35 -7.93
C ASN A 338 9.11 15.38 -8.92
N PHE A 339 9.30 14.13 -8.51
CA PHE A 339 9.69 13.05 -9.40
C PHE A 339 8.63 12.85 -10.49
N ALA A 340 9.10 12.61 -11.71
CA ALA A 340 8.24 12.37 -12.86
C ALA A 340 7.67 10.94 -12.86
N ASN A 341 6.84 10.63 -11.85
CA ASN A 341 6.20 9.34 -11.63
C ASN A 341 4.74 9.36 -12.10
N PHE A 342 4.43 8.65 -13.19
CA PHE A 342 3.11 8.71 -13.83
C PHE A 342 2.57 7.33 -14.18
N ALA A 343 1.25 7.22 -14.19
CA ALA A 343 0.53 6.10 -14.81
C ALA A 343 -0.45 6.65 -15.85
N VAL A 344 -0.41 6.11 -17.07
CA VAL A 344 -1.25 6.53 -18.19
C VAL A 344 -2.35 5.50 -18.42
N PHE A 345 -3.61 5.93 -18.34
CA PHE A 345 -4.76 5.05 -18.49
C PHE A 345 -5.59 5.42 -19.73
N ASP A 346 -5.77 4.48 -20.64
CA ASP A 346 -6.82 4.60 -21.67
C ASP A 346 -8.17 4.21 -21.07
N LEU A 347 -8.97 5.22 -20.72
CA LEU A 347 -10.27 5.03 -20.05
C LEU A 347 -11.31 4.25 -20.87
N LYS A 348 -11.01 3.90 -22.13
CA LYS A 348 -11.85 3.03 -22.98
C LYS A 348 -11.47 1.55 -22.88
N LYS A 349 -10.25 1.22 -22.42
CA LYS A 349 -9.73 -0.16 -22.37
C LYS A 349 -10.12 -0.88 -21.08
N VAL A 350 -11.43 -1.08 -20.91
CA VAL A 350 -11.94 -1.90 -19.80
C VAL A 350 -11.63 -3.37 -20.08
N LYS A 351 -11.01 -4.04 -19.11
CA LYS A 351 -10.68 -5.48 -19.14
C LYS A 351 -11.27 -6.16 -17.91
N LYS A 352 -11.59 -7.45 -18.02
CA LYS A 352 -11.85 -8.28 -16.84
C LYS A 352 -10.52 -8.79 -16.29
N ILE A 353 -10.35 -8.70 -14.98
CA ILE A 353 -9.21 -9.27 -14.27
C ILE A 353 -9.24 -10.79 -14.43
N ARG A 354 -8.08 -11.35 -14.78
CA ARG A 354 -7.84 -12.80 -14.84
C ARG A 354 -6.52 -13.07 -14.15
N ALA A 355 -6.49 -13.99 -13.18
CA ALA A 355 -5.29 -14.29 -12.42
C ALA A 355 -4.08 -14.63 -13.30
N ARG A 356 -4.31 -15.35 -14.40
CA ARG A 356 -3.26 -15.75 -15.36
C ARG A 356 -2.57 -14.59 -16.09
N ASP A 357 -3.20 -13.41 -16.11
CA ASP A 357 -2.69 -12.21 -16.76
C ASP A 357 -1.96 -11.29 -15.74
N LEU A 358 -1.94 -11.66 -14.45
CA LEU A 358 -1.28 -10.93 -13.37
C LEU A 358 0.14 -11.48 -13.10
N HIS A 359 0.96 -10.67 -12.41
CA HIS A 359 2.38 -10.91 -12.25
C HIS A 359 2.79 -11.41 -10.85
N SER A 360 1.84 -11.43 -9.90
CA SER A 360 2.06 -11.98 -8.57
C SER A 360 2.32 -13.49 -8.66
N LYS A 361 3.33 -13.97 -7.94
CA LYS A 361 3.77 -15.36 -8.01
C LYS A 361 2.71 -16.36 -7.53
N CYS A 362 1.78 -15.92 -6.67
CA CYS A 362 0.76 -16.80 -6.11
C CYS A 362 -0.24 -17.34 -7.14
N GLY A 363 -0.41 -16.67 -8.28
CA GLY A 363 -1.20 -17.18 -9.41
C GLY A 363 -2.72 -17.16 -9.23
N TRP A 364 -3.24 -16.45 -8.21
CA TRP A 364 -4.68 -16.28 -7.98
C TRP A 364 -5.00 -14.84 -7.55
N THR A 365 -6.28 -14.46 -7.55
CA THR A 365 -6.73 -13.13 -7.09
C THR A 365 -8.16 -13.19 -6.56
N PRO A 366 -8.51 -12.44 -5.48
CA PRO A 366 -9.89 -12.38 -5.02
C PRO A 366 -10.80 -11.59 -5.98
N TYR A 367 -10.22 -10.85 -6.93
CA TYR A 367 -10.92 -9.97 -7.88
C TYR A 367 -11.15 -10.61 -9.26
N GLU A 368 -11.06 -11.94 -9.37
CA GLU A 368 -11.27 -12.66 -10.63
C GLU A 368 -12.61 -12.25 -11.27
N GLY A 369 -12.56 -11.82 -12.54
CA GLY A 369 -13.71 -11.37 -13.31
C GLY A 369 -14.15 -9.91 -13.09
N PHE A 370 -13.57 -9.18 -12.13
CA PHE A 370 -13.87 -7.76 -11.91
C PHE A 370 -13.41 -6.91 -13.10
N GLU A 371 -14.13 -5.82 -13.40
CA GLU A 371 -13.71 -4.88 -14.42
C GLU A 371 -12.65 -3.91 -13.89
N ALA A 372 -11.58 -3.73 -14.67
CA ALA A 372 -10.48 -2.83 -14.36
C ALA A 372 -9.99 -2.12 -15.64
N ILE A 373 -9.33 -0.98 -15.46
CA ILE A 373 -8.63 -0.25 -16.53
C ILE A 373 -7.16 -0.22 -16.11
N PHE A 374 -6.34 -1.08 -16.69
CA PHE A 374 -4.90 -1.17 -16.41
C PHE A 374 -4.15 -0.01 -17.07
N PRO A 375 -3.01 0.43 -16.50
CA PRO A 375 -2.17 1.43 -17.14
C PRO A 375 -1.60 0.87 -18.46
N GLU A 376 -1.54 1.71 -19.47
CA GLU A 376 -0.91 1.40 -20.76
C GLU A 376 0.57 1.80 -20.75
N GLN A 377 0.93 2.78 -19.92
CA GLN A 377 2.30 3.23 -19.69
C GLN A 377 2.48 3.58 -18.22
N VAL A 378 3.66 3.28 -17.69
CA VAL A 378 4.09 3.70 -16.36
C VAL A 378 5.46 4.32 -16.47
N TYR A 379 5.61 5.48 -15.86
CA TYR A 379 6.84 6.26 -15.84
C TYR A 379 7.39 6.31 -14.42
N ILE A 380 8.66 5.97 -14.23
CA ILE A 380 9.39 6.13 -12.97
C ILE A 380 10.53 7.10 -13.22
N ARG A 381 10.49 8.25 -12.54
CA ARG A 381 11.43 9.37 -12.72
C ARG A 381 11.64 9.68 -14.21
N GLY A 382 10.53 9.74 -14.96
CA GLY A 382 10.52 10.10 -16.37
C GLY A 382 10.83 8.99 -17.37
N GLU A 383 11.25 7.82 -16.90
CA GLU A 383 11.56 6.67 -17.75
C GLU A 383 10.33 5.76 -17.90
N GLU A 384 9.98 5.41 -19.14
CA GLU A 384 8.86 4.50 -19.45
C GLU A 384 9.29 3.04 -19.21
N VAL A 385 8.69 2.39 -18.22
CA VAL A 385 9.20 1.11 -17.68
C VAL A 385 8.25 -0.08 -17.87
N LEU A 386 6.99 0.14 -18.25
CA LEU A 386 5.99 -0.94 -18.30
C LEU A 386 6.32 -2.02 -19.34
N GLU A 387 6.71 -1.63 -20.56
CA GLU A 387 7.08 -2.58 -21.63
C GLU A 387 8.50 -3.14 -21.44
N SER A 388 9.45 -2.28 -21.07
CA SER A 388 10.87 -2.63 -20.97
C SER A 388 11.18 -3.50 -19.74
N GLN A 389 10.36 -3.39 -18.70
CA GLN A 389 10.56 -4.04 -17.41
C GLN A 389 12.00 -3.85 -16.89
N VAL A 390 12.57 -2.67 -17.11
CA VAL A 390 13.87 -2.35 -16.54
C VAL A 390 13.68 -2.10 -15.05
N LYS A 391 14.51 -2.74 -14.22
CA LYS A 391 14.51 -2.54 -12.77
C LYS A 391 15.11 -1.17 -12.45
N LEU A 392 14.24 -0.17 -12.30
CA LEU A 392 14.62 1.19 -11.89
C LEU A 392 14.32 1.47 -10.42
N GLY A 393 13.77 0.53 -9.66
CA GLY A 393 13.43 0.76 -8.26
C GLY A 393 14.64 1.20 -7.44
N LYS A 394 14.51 2.33 -6.73
CA LYS A 394 15.48 2.78 -5.73
C LYS A 394 14.93 2.54 -4.33
N THR A 395 15.78 2.19 -3.39
CA THR A 395 15.42 2.26 -1.98
C THR A 395 15.46 3.70 -1.49
N LEU A 396 14.45 4.10 -0.70
CA LEU A 396 14.43 5.47 -0.15
C LEU A 396 15.53 5.67 0.90
N SER A 397 16.30 6.74 0.75
CA SER A 397 17.35 7.16 1.69
C SER A 397 17.01 8.51 2.32
N ASN A 398 17.51 8.77 3.54
CA ASN A 398 17.33 10.07 4.21
C ASN A 398 18.15 11.21 3.58
N PHE A 399 19.09 10.89 2.69
CA PHE A 399 19.94 11.88 2.00
C PHE A 399 19.39 12.31 0.64
N GLY A 400 18.07 12.36 0.51
CA GLY A 400 17.34 12.70 -0.72
C GLY A 400 17.49 14.16 -1.17
N SER A 401 18.70 14.71 -1.28
CA SER A 401 18.97 15.95 -2.02
C SER A 401 20.44 16.29 -2.29
N ARG A 402 21.45 15.50 -1.89
CA ARG A 402 22.88 15.91 -2.03
C ARG A 402 23.74 15.13 -3.03
N GLU A 403 23.38 13.90 -3.39
CA GLU A 403 24.27 13.08 -4.24
C GLU A 403 24.03 13.23 -5.75
N GLU A 404 22.94 13.85 -6.19
CA GLU A 404 22.68 14.09 -7.62
C GLU A 404 23.40 15.34 -8.18
N GLU A 405 24.20 16.06 -7.37
CA GLU A 405 25.04 17.19 -7.81
C GLU A 405 26.53 16.84 -8.05
N SER A 406 26.93 15.58 -7.83
CA SER A 406 28.32 15.15 -8.03
C SER A 406 28.41 13.81 -8.75
N GLY A 407 28.29 13.86 -10.09
CA GLY A 407 28.52 12.72 -10.99
C GLY A 407 28.49 13.13 -12.45
#